data_AF-A0A7X4ITX9-F1
#
_entry.id   AF-A0A7X4ITX9-F1
#
_cell.length_a   1.000
_cell.length_b   1.000
_cell.length_c   1.000
_cell.angle_alpha   90.00
_cell.angle_beta   90.00
_cell.angle_gamma   90.00
#
_symmetry.space_group_name_H-M   'P 1'
#
loop_
_entity.id
_entity.type
_entity.pdbx_description
1 polymer ?
#
loop_
_entity_poly.entity_id
_entity_poly.type
_entity_poly.pdbx_seq_one_letter_code
_entity_poly.pdbx_strand_id
1 'polypeptide(L)'
;LPQGRNGPAFMIYPNFNVFLEWNKSFVYVITAAHFAMRLEGAPVYDAGEPDTALDEGQVKALQERLEARGHDVGGIDGILGAKTRSAVQEEQVRLGLPADAWPTLELLDLL
;
A
#
# COMPACT_ATOMS: atom_id res chain seq x y z
N LEU A 1 5.65 0.97 4.05
CA LEU A 1 6.18 1.42 2.73
C LEU A 1 4.99 1.77 1.86
N PRO A 2 4.65 3.06 1.66
CA PRO A 2 3.46 3.45 0.90
C PRO A 2 3.46 2.98 -0.56
N GLN A 3 4.64 2.84 -1.17
CA GLN A 3 4.83 2.53 -2.60
C GLN A 3 5.89 1.43 -2.81
N GLY A 4 5.86 0.38 -1.97
CA GLY A 4 6.80 -0.74 -2.07
C GLY A 4 8.21 -0.43 -1.60
N ARG A 5 9.09 -1.42 -1.69
CA ARG A 5 10.47 -1.36 -1.18
C ARG A 5 11.38 -0.39 -1.93
N ASN A 6 11.05 -0.08 -3.18
CA ASN A 6 11.83 0.81 -4.03
C ASN A 6 11.37 2.27 -3.89
N GLY A 7 10.23 2.50 -3.25
CA GLY A 7 9.68 3.83 -2.99
C GLY A 7 10.13 4.45 -1.66
N PRO A 8 9.49 5.55 -1.23
CA PRO A 8 9.88 6.26 -0.03
C PRO A 8 9.58 5.43 1.23
N ALA A 9 10.48 5.51 2.21
CA ALA A 9 10.33 4.85 3.51
C ALA A 9 10.07 5.88 4.61
N PHE A 10 9.11 5.57 5.48
CA PHE A 10 8.73 6.41 6.61
C PHE A 10 8.70 5.57 7.88
N MET A 11 9.25 6.11 8.96
CA MET A 11 9.03 5.59 10.30
C MET A 11 7.77 6.23 10.88
N ILE A 12 6.82 5.41 11.32
CA ILE A 12 5.57 5.86 11.92
C ILE A 12 5.59 5.62 13.43
N TYR A 13 4.87 6.47 14.17
CA TYR A 13 4.69 6.38 15.61
C TYR A 13 3.22 6.06 15.93
N PRO A 14 2.87 5.71 17.19
CA PRO A 14 1.50 5.30 17.54
C PRO A 14 0.40 6.30 17.17
N ASN A 15 0.71 7.60 17.10
CA ASN A 15 -0.23 8.64 16.66
C ASN A 15 -0.64 8.51 15.19
N PHE A 16 0.11 7.77 14.37
CA PHE A 16 -0.23 7.56 12.96
C PHE A 16 -1.58 6.86 12.77
N ASN A 17 -1.99 6.02 13.72
CA ASN A 17 -3.27 5.31 13.67
C ASN A 17 -4.48 6.27 13.64
N VAL A 18 -4.37 7.46 14.22
CA VAL A 18 -5.42 8.48 14.20
C VAL A 18 -5.74 8.92 12.77
N PHE A 19 -4.72 9.02 11.90
CA PHE A 19 -4.98 9.34 10.50
C PHE A 19 -5.72 8.20 9.78
N LEU A 20 -5.41 6.94 10.11
CA LEU A 20 -6.08 5.77 9.56
C LEU A 20 -7.52 5.63 10.05
N GLU A 21 -7.90 6.24 11.18
CA GLU A 21 -9.31 6.35 11.59
C GLU A 21 -10.08 7.30 10.68
N TRP A 22 -9.46 8.41 10.28
CA TRP A 22 -10.06 9.41 9.37
C TRP A 22 -10.11 8.93 7.91
N ASN A 23 -9.04 8.30 7.41
CA ASN A 23 -8.98 7.80 6.03
C ASN A 23 -8.15 6.49 5.95
N LYS A 24 -8.70 5.46 5.33
CA LYS A 24 -8.07 4.11 5.28
C LYS A 24 -6.94 3.97 4.25
N SER A 25 -6.68 4.99 3.42
CA SER A 25 -5.59 4.96 2.43
C SER A 25 -4.25 5.39 3.04
N PHE A 26 -3.27 4.47 3.07
CA PHE A 26 -1.91 4.77 3.54
C PHE A 26 -1.25 5.94 2.80
N VAL A 27 -1.43 6.02 1.48
CA VAL A 27 -0.83 7.11 0.66
C VAL A 27 -1.43 8.44 1.07
N TYR A 28 -2.75 8.49 1.27
CA TYR A 28 -3.43 9.71 1.68
C TYR A 28 -2.96 10.18 3.05
N VAL A 29 -2.95 9.29 4.04
CA VAL A 29 -2.56 9.65 5.41
C VAL A 29 -1.08 10.02 5.53
N ILE A 30 -0.19 9.35 4.78
CA ILE A 30 1.23 9.72 4.71
C ILE A 30 1.40 11.08 4.04
N THR A 31 0.63 11.38 3.00
CA THR A 31 0.67 12.69 2.35
C THR A 31 0.26 13.80 3.32
N ALA A 32 -0.81 13.61 4.10
CA ALA A 32 -1.25 14.56 5.11
C ALA A 32 -0.18 14.74 6.22
N ALA A 33 0.36 13.65 6.75
CA ALA A 33 1.41 13.69 7.77
C ALA A 33 2.70 14.35 7.24
N HIS A 34 3.13 14.02 6.03
CA HIS A 34 4.29 14.63 5.41
C HIS A 34 4.08 16.12 5.15
N PHE A 35 2.88 16.52 4.70
CA PHE A 35 2.55 17.94 4.52
C PHE A 35 2.67 18.73 5.83
N ALA A 36 2.17 18.19 6.94
CA ALA A 36 2.34 18.82 8.25
C ALA A 36 3.82 18.99 8.62
N MET A 37 4.65 17.97 8.42
CA MET A 37 6.10 18.08 8.67
C MET A 37 6.78 19.11 7.74
N ARG A 38 6.32 19.24 6.49
CA ARG A 38 6.84 20.25 5.54
C ARG A 38 6.51 21.67 6.01
N LEU A 39 5.36 21.89 6.64
CA LEU A 39 5.02 23.19 7.24
C LEU A 39 5.95 23.55 8.41
N GLU A 40 6.45 22.55 9.14
CA GLU A 40 7.42 22.72 10.24
C GLU A 40 8.88 22.79 9.76
N GLY A 41 9.12 22.75 8.44
CA GLY A 41 10.45 22.91 7.85
C GLY A 41 11.23 21.60 7.66
N ALA A 42 10.60 20.43 7.82
CA ALA A 42 11.24 19.15 7.50
C ALA A 42 11.68 19.11 6.02
N PRO A 43 12.78 18.43 5.68
CA PRO A 43 13.22 18.29 4.29
C PRO A 43 12.22 17.50 3.43
N VAL A 44 12.38 17.58 2.10
CA VAL A 44 11.68 16.69 1.17
C VAL A 44 12.18 15.26 1.40
N TYR A 45 11.28 14.27 1.37
CA TYR A 45 11.66 12.86 1.50
C TYR A 45 12.42 12.37 0.26
N ASP A 46 13.20 11.31 0.40
CA ASP A 46 13.76 10.59 -0.73
C ASP A 46 12.66 9.74 -1.38
N ALA A 47 12.32 10.06 -2.63
CA ALA A 47 11.23 9.41 -3.34
C ALA A 47 11.57 8.01 -3.84
N GLY A 48 12.86 7.68 -3.97
CA GLY A 48 13.30 6.45 -4.62
C GLY A 48 12.75 6.30 -6.05
N GLU A 49 12.58 5.05 -6.47
CA GLU A 49 12.09 4.65 -7.79
C GLU A 49 10.99 3.58 -7.61
N PRO A 50 9.78 3.97 -7.17
CA PRO A 50 8.70 3.03 -6.90
C PRO A 50 8.21 2.34 -8.17
N ASP A 51 7.77 1.08 -8.03
CA ASP A 51 7.09 0.37 -9.09
C ASP A 51 5.76 1.04 -9.44
N THR A 52 5.34 0.92 -10.70
CA THR A 52 4.12 1.56 -11.20
C THR A 52 2.90 1.05 -10.44
N ALA A 53 2.08 1.98 -9.93
CA ALA A 53 0.85 1.65 -9.24
C ALA A 53 -0.19 1.03 -10.19
N LEU A 54 -0.94 0.06 -9.69
CA LEU A 54 -2.14 -0.43 -10.37
C LEU A 54 -3.21 0.66 -10.45
N ASP A 55 -3.93 0.71 -11.57
CA ASP A 55 -5.14 1.52 -11.68
C ASP A 55 -6.31 0.91 -10.88
N GLU A 56 -7.40 1.67 -10.71
CA GLU A 56 -8.57 1.22 -9.92
C GLU A 56 -9.15 -0.11 -10.42
N GLY A 57 -9.21 -0.32 -11.74
CA GLY A 57 -9.73 -1.56 -12.32
C GLY A 57 -8.82 -2.75 -12.04
N GLN A 58 -7.51 -2.53 -12.12
CA GLN A 58 -6.50 -3.52 -11.78
C GLN A 58 -6.48 -3.84 -10.27
N VAL A 59 -6.72 -2.87 -9.40
CA VAL A 59 -6.86 -3.12 -7.95
C VAL A 59 -8.11 -3.94 -7.66
N LYS A 60 -9.24 -3.70 -8.35
CA LYS A 60 -10.43 -4.56 -8.21
C LYS A 60 -10.16 -5.99 -8.66
N ALA A 61 -9.51 -6.17 -9.81
CA ALA A 61 -9.11 -7.49 -10.30
C ALA A 61 -8.15 -8.20 -9.33
N LEU A 62 -7.22 -7.46 -8.73
CA LEU A 62 -6.35 -7.96 -7.66
C LEU A 62 -7.17 -8.44 -6.46
N GLN A 63 -8.10 -7.62 -5.96
CA GLN A 63 -8.96 -7.95 -4.81
C GLN A 63 -9.80 -9.20 -5.08
N GLU A 64 -10.38 -9.33 -6.27
CA GLU A 64 -11.14 -10.52 -6.70
C GLU A 64 -10.28 -11.79 -6.67
N ARG A 65 -9.04 -11.72 -7.19
CA ARG A 65 -8.13 -12.87 -7.19
C ARG A 65 -7.66 -13.23 -5.78
N LEU A 66 -7.37 -12.24 -4.94
CA LEU A 66 -7.00 -12.46 -3.55
C LEU A 66 -8.17 -13.10 -2.78
N GLU A 67 -9.38 -12.62 -2.95
CA GLU A 67 -10.59 -13.19 -2.32
C GLU A 67 -10.85 -14.63 -2.80
N ALA A 68 -10.70 -14.90 -4.09
CA ALA A 68 -10.82 -16.25 -4.66
C ALA A 68 -9.80 -17.25 -4.08
N ARG A 69 -8.67 -16.75 -3.55
CA ARG A 69 -7.64 -17.54 -2.87
C ARG A 69 -7.85 -17.66 -1.36
N GLY A 70 -8.90 -17.04 -0.83
CA GLY A 70 -9.29 -17.12 0.58
C GLY A 70 -8.80 -15.97 1.46
N HIS A 71 -8.25 -14.90 0.88
CA HIS A 71 -7.84 -13.72 1.63
C HIS A 71 -9.02 -12.80 1.95
N ASP A 72 -9.05 -12.26 3.16
CA ASP A 72 -9.96 -11.16 3.50
C ASP A 72 -9.38 -9.82 3.05
N VAL A 73 -9.86 -9.31 1.92
CA VAL A 73 -9.46 -8.00 1.37
C VAL A 73 -10.30 -6.83 1.90
N GLY A 74 -11.32 -7.10 2.72
CA GLY A 74 -12.27 -6.11 3.26
C GLY A 74 -13.36 -5.65 2.31
N GLY A 75 -13.17 -5.84 1.00
CA GLY A 75 -14.12 -5.54 -0.07
C GLY A 75 -13.41 -5.38 -1.42
N ILE A 76 -14.14 -5.53 -2.52
CA ILE A 76 -13.65 -5.28 -3.89
C ILE A 76 -14.09 -3.86 -4.28
N ASP A 77 -13.34 -2.87 -3.80
CA ASP A 77 -13.65 -1.44 -3.94
C ASP A 77 -12.62 -0.66 -4.77
N GLY A 78 -11.55 -1.31 -5.23
CA GLY A 78 -10.45 -0.68 -5.96
C GLY A 78 -9.50 0.12 -5.08
N ILE A 79 -9.65 0.04 -3.75
CA ILE A 79 -8.82 0.75 -2.79
C ILE A 79 -7.79 -0.21 -2.20
N LEU A 80 -6.51 0.17 -2.31
CA LEU A 80 -5.42 -0.57 -1.67
C LEU A 80 -5.41 -0.28 -0.16
N GLY A 81 -6.37 -0.85 0.58
CA GLY A 81 -6.51 -0.71 2.03
C GLY A 81 -5.56 -1.60 2.83
N ALA A 82 -5.67 -1.55 4.16
CA ALA A 82 -4.83 -2.36 5.06
C ALA A 82 -4.99 -3.87 4.83
N LYS A 83 -6.23 -4.33 4.64
CA LYS A 83 -6.56 -5.74 4.40
C LYS A 83 -6.02 -6.23 3.04
N THR A 84 -6.30 -5.51 1.96
CA THR A 84 -5.70 -5.79 0.64
C THR A 84 -4.18 -5.83 0.69
N ARG A 85 -3.54 -4.88 1.40
CA ARG A 85 -2.07 -4.88 1.57
C ARG A 85 -1.55 -6.09 2.33
N SER A 86 -2.24 -6.54 3.38
CA SER A 86 -1.90 -7.77 4.11
C SER A 86 -1.95 -8.97 3.18
N ALA A 87 -3.04 -9.12 2.42
CA ALA A 87 -3.23 -10.21 1.47
C ALA A 87 -2.16 -10.21 0.36
N VAL A 88 -1.84 -9.03 -0.19
CA VAL A 88 -0.71 -8.86 -1.13
C VAL A 88 0.60 -9.34 -0.51
N GLN A 89 0.89 -8.94 0.73
CA GLN A 89 2.12 -9.33 1.41
C GLN A 89 2.21 -10.85 1.61
N GLU A 90 1.11 -11.49 2.00
CA GLU A 90 1.03 -12.94 2.19
C GLU A 90 1.26 -13.69 0.87
N GLU A 91 0.68 -13.22 -0.24
CA GLU A 91 0.91 -13.81 -1.56
C GLU A 91 2.34 -13.57 -2.07
N GLN A 92 2.93 -12.40 -1.80
CA GLN A 92 4.34 -12.15 -2.10
C GLN A 92 5.24 -13.16 -1.36
N VAL A 93 4.99 -13.42 -0.08
CA VAL A 93 5.71 -14.45 0.70
C VAL A 93 5.52 -15.83 0.05
N ARG A 94 4.28 -16.22 -0.28
CA ARG A 94 3.98 -17.53 -0.88
C ARG A 94 4.69 -17.73 -2.22
N LEU A 95 4.81 -16.68 -3.02
CA LEU A 95 5.46 -16.68 -4.33
C LEU A 95 6.99 -16.54 -4.26
N GLY A 96 7.57 -16.33 -3.07
CA GLY A 96 9.01 -16.07 -2.91
C GLY A 96 9.42 -14.68 -3.40
N LEU A 97 8.45 -13.76 -3.53
CA LEU A 97 8.68 -12.36 -3.89
C LEU A 97 9.00 -11.52 -2.64
N PRO A 98 9.61 -10.35 -2.82
CA PRO A 98 9.77 -9.38 -1.74
C PRO A 98 8.42 -8.98 -1.15
N ALA A 99 8.22 -9.24 0.15
CA ALA A 99 6.96 -9.04 0.85
C ALA A 99 6.77 -7.58 1.33
N ASP A 100 6.74 -6.64 0.38
CA ASP A 100 6.65 -5.19 0.65
C ASP A 100 5.22 -4.62 0.65
N ALA A 101 4.22 -5.48 0.46
CA ALA A 101 2.80 -5.15 0.44
C ALA A 101 2.38 -4.19 -0.70
N TRP A 102 3.20 -4.08 -1.75
CA TRP A 102 2.91 -3.26 -2.92
C TRP A 102 2.55 -4.13 -4.12
N PRO A 103 1.31 -4.04 -4.64
CA PRO A 103 0.93 -4.83 -5.80
C PRO A 103 1.49 -4.20 -7.07
N THR A 104 2.05 -5.04 -7.92
CA THR A 104 2.53 -4.71 -9.26
C THR A 104 1.73 -5.48 -10.30
N LEU A 105 1.86 -5.11 -11.58
CA LEU A 105 1.27 -5.89 -12.68
C LEU A 105 1.80 -7.33 -12.69
N GLU A 106 3.09 -7.51 -12.40
CA GLU A 106 3.71 -8.83 -12.29
C GLU A 106 3.04 -9.67 -11.20
N LEU A 107 2.79 -9.11 -10.01
CA LEU A 107 2.06 -9.82 -8.96
C LEU A 107 0.65 -10.16 -9.43
N LEU A 108 -0.06 -9.20 -10.03
CA LEU A 108 -1.42 -9.43 -10.52
C LEU A 108 -1.47 -10.59 -11.52
N ASP A 109 -0.51 -10.70 -12.43
CA ASP A 109 -0.45 -11.78 -13.43
C ASP A 109 -0.11 -13.15 -12.83
N LEU A 110 0.57 -13.19 -11.67
CA LEU A 110 0.94 -14.42 -10.95
C LEU A 110 -0.17 -14.98 -10.04
N LEU A 111 -1.20 -14.19 -9.74
CA LEU A 111 -2.34 -14.58 -8.90
C LEU A 111 -3.41 -15.35 -9.66
#